data_AF-A0A8J3WSH6-F1
#
_entry.id   AF-A0A8J3WSH6-F1
#
_cell.length_a   1.000
_cell.length_b   1.000
_cell.length_c   1.000
_cell.angle_alpha   90.00
_cell.angle_beta   90.00
_cell.angle_gamma   90.00
#
_symmetry.space_group_name_H-M   'P 1'
#
loop_
_entity.id
_entity.type
_entity.pdbx_description
1 polymer ?
#
loop_
_entity_poly.entity_id
_entity_poly.type
_entity_poly.pdbx_seq_one_letter_code
_entity_poly.pdbx_strand_id
1 'polypeptide(L)'
;MAADDRLTRSEEDLARRLREAHRRVRALSVAPEVRQRLHRRLLGICDLSKRDLEHAATRLDSFLLEVDVLVSDTRSAGNIAEGD
;
A
#
# COMPACT_ATOMS: atom_id res chain seq x y z
N MET A 1 -17.98 25.64 10.84
CA MET A 1 -16.65 25.51 10.20
C MET A 1 -15.80 24.34 10.74
N ALA A 2 -16.30 23.48 11.66
CA ALA A 2 -15.50 22.40 12.27
C ALA A 2 -15.57 21.01 11.59
N ALA A 3 -16.49 20.82 10.63
CA ALA A 3 -16.60 19.55 9.89
C ALA A 3 -15.52 19.42 8.79
N ASP A 4 -15.10 20.56 8.23
CA ASP A 4 -14.10 20.64 7.16
C ASP A 4 -12.72 20.14 7.64
N ASP A 5 -12.29 20.58 8.84
CA ASP A 5 -10.99 20.23 9.44
C ASP A 5 -10.79 18.70 9.66
N ARG A 6 -11.87 17.98 9.99
CA ARG A 6 -11.82 16.52 10.19
C ARG A 6 -11.68 15.76 8.88
N LEU A 7 -12.31 16.26 7.81
CA LEU A 7 -12.19 15.68 6.48
C LEU A 7 -10.77 15.88 5.95
N THR A 8 -10.25 17.11 6.05
CA THR A 8 -8.88 17.44 5.64
C THR A 8 -7.84 16.61 6.39
N ARG A 9 -7.96 16.47 7.72
CA ARG A 9 -7.04 15.63 8.50
C ARG A 9 -7.08 14.15 8.06
N SER A 10 -8.27 13.65 7.70
CA SER A 10 -8.42 12.27 7.22
C SER A 10 -7.82 12.08 5.82
N GLU A 11 -7.96 13.07 4.94
CA GLU A 11 -7.31 13.09 3.63
C GLU A 11 -5.79 13.17 3.74
N GLU A 12 -5.27 13.99 4.65
CA GLU A 12 -3.84 14.11 4.93
C GLU A 12 -3.23 12.80 5.47
N ASP A 13 -3.91 12.15 6.42
CA ASP A 13 -3.47 10.87 6.97
C ASP A 13 -3.47 9.78 5.89
N LEU A 14 -4.51 9.75 5.05
CA LEU A 14 -4.60 8.83 3.92
C LEU A 14 -3.50 9.09 2.88
N ALA A 15 -3.23 10.36 2.56
CA ALA A 15 -2.16 10.75 1.64
C ALA A 15 -0.77 10.37 2.18
N ARG A 16 -0.57 10.43 3.49
CA ARG A 16 0.66 9.96 4.14
C ARG A 16 0.80 8.44 4.04
N ARG A 17 -0.27 7.68 4.29
CA ARG A 17 -0.29 6.22 4.15
C ARG A 17 -0.06 5.77 2.71
N LEU A 18 -0.66 6.46 1.73
CA LEU A 18 -0.44 6.19 0.30
C LEU A 18 1.02 6.41 -0.10
N ARG A 19 1.67 7.46 0.40
CA ARG A 19 3.09 7.72 0.18
C ARG A 19 3.98 6.62 0.77
N GLU A 20 3.66 6.16 1.98
CA GLU A 20 4.38 5.03 2.60
C GLU A 20 4.19 3.74 1.78
N ALA A 21 2.98 3.44 1.33
CA ALA A 21 2.71 2.31 0.45
C ALA A 21 3.54 2.39 -0.84
N HIS A 22 3.61 3.56 -1.47
CA HIS A 22 4.46 3.81 -2.64
C HIS A 22 5.94 3.57 -2.35
N ARG A 23 6.43 4.01 -1.20
CA ARG A 23 7.82 3.81 -0.77
C ARG A 23 8.14 2.33 -0.61
N ARG A 24 7.27 1.57 0.05
CA ARG A 24 7.41 0.12 0.25
C ARG A 24 7.42 -0.63 -1.08
N VAL A 25 6.46 -0.34 -1.97
CA VAL A 25 6.39 -0.96 -3.31
C VAL A 25 7.66 -0.66 -4.13
N ARG A 26 8.24 0.55 -4.00
CA ARG A 26 9.47 0.93 -4.69
C ARG A 26 10.72 0.31 -4.07
N ALA A 27 10.73 0.07 -2.77
CA ALA A 27 11.81 -0.64 -2.08
C ALA A 27 11.78 -2.15 -2.33
N LEU A 28 10.62 -2.69 -2.75
CA LEU A 28 10.46 -4.08 -3.10
C LEU A 28 11.15 -4.42 -4.43
N SER A 29 12.19 -5.25 -4.36
CA SER A 29 12.79 -5.88 -5.54
C SER A 29 11.94 -7.05 -6.00
N VAL A 30 10.76 -6.76 -6.56
CA VAL A 30 9.87 -7.73 -7.20
C VAL A 30 9.95 -7.64 -8.72
N ALA A 31 9.44 -8.66 -9.41
CA ALA A 31 9.32 -8.67 -10.86
C ALA A 31 8.58 -7.40 -11.37
N PRO A 32 9.00 -6.85 -12.53
CA PRO A 32 8.43 -5.62 -13.07
C PRO A 32 6.92 -5.71 -13.33
N GLU A 33 6.42 -6.90 -13.69
CA GLU A 33 4.99 -7.16 -13.88
C GLU A 33 4.20 -7.03 -12.57
N VAL A 34 4.73 -7.58 -11.47
CA VAL A 34 4.13 -7.48 -10.13
C VAL A 34 4.11 -6.02 -9.68
N ARG A 35 5.24 -5.31 -9.85
CA ARG A 35 5.33 -3.87 -9.54
C ARG A 35 4.30 -3.05 -10.32
N GLN A 36 4.11 -3.32 -11.60
CA GLN A 36 3.09 -2.64 -12.41
C GLN A 36 1.67 -2.94 -11.94
N ARG A 37 1.36 -4.18 -11.56
CA ARG A 37 0.04 -4.55 -11.00
C ARG A 37 -0.21 -3.83 -9.68
N LEU A 38 0.77 -3.79 -8.79
CA LEU A 38 0.69 -3.05 -7.52
C LEU A 38 0.45 -1.56 -7.76
N HIS A 39 1.18 -0.96 -8.70
CA HIS A 39 1.01 0.47 -9.03
C HIS A 39 -0.40 0.78 -9.57
N ARG A 40 -0.92 -0.04 -10.50
CA ARG A 40 -2.30 0.11 -11.01
C ARG A 40 -3.34 0.00 -9.89
N ARG A 41 -3.15 -0.94 -8.96
CA ARG A 41 -4.04 -1.13 -7.82
C ARG A 41 -4.01 0.07 -6.87
N LEU A 42 -2.83 0.65 -6.65
CA LEU A 42 -2.64 1.83 -5.81
C LEU A 42 -3.29 3.09 -6.43
N LEU A 43 -3.24 3.25 -7.75
CA LEU A 43 -3.98 4.29 -8.46
C LEU A 43 -5.51 4.14 -8.29
N GLY A 44 -6.02 2.90 -8.33
CA GLY A 44 -7.44 2.62 -8.07
C GLY A 44 -7.87 2.99 -6.65
N ILE A 45 -7.02 2.73 -5.65
CA ILE A 45 -7.26 3.15 -4.26
C ILE A 45 -7.25 4.68 -4.16
N CYS A 46 -6.34 5.36 -4.86
CA CYS A 46 -6.26 6.82 -4.88
C CYS A 46 -7.50 7.47 -5.52
N ASP A 47 -8.07 6.89 -6.59
CA ASP A 47 -9.34 7.37 -7.15
C ASP A 47 -10.51 7.13 -6.19
N LEU A 48 -10.55 5.96 -5.56
CA LEU A 48 -11.55 5.62 -4.54
C LEU A 48 -11.49 6.60 -3.35
N SER A 49 -10.29 7.02 -2.96
CA SER A 49 -10.05 7.97 -1.87
C SER A 49 -10.82 9.28 -2.06
N LYS A 50 -10.95 9.75 -3.31
CA LYS A 50 -11.63 11.01 -3.64
C LYS A 50 -13.16 10.89 -3.53
N ARG A 51 -13.69 9.67 -3.55
CA ARG A 51 -15.13 9.39 -3.54
C ARG A 51 -15.58 8.86 -2.19
N ASP A 52 -14.76 8.02 -1.57
CA ASP A 52 -15.09 7.24 -0.38
C ASP A 52 -13.81 6.95 0.45
N LEU A 53 -13.55 7.83 1.42
CA LEU A 53 -12.34 7.77 2.24
C LEU A 53 -12.29 6.52 3.13
N GLU A 54 -13.42 6.09 3.69
CA GLU A 54 -13.49 4.92 4.56
C GLU A 54 -13.20 3.63 3.79
N HIS A 55 -13.79 3.50 2.60
CA HIS A 55 -13.53 2.36 1.72
C HIS A 55 -12.09 2.36 1.22
N ALA A 56 -11.53 3.53 0.89
CA ALA A 56 -10.14 3.66 0.47
C ALA A 56 -9.16 3.29 1.59
N ALA A 57 -9.42 3.72 2.83
CA ALA A 57 -8.60 3.36 3.99
C ALA A 57 -8.59 1.84 4.21
N THR A 58 -9.75 1.19 4.13
CA THR A 58 -9.87 -0.27 4.28
C THR A 58 -9.13 -1.03 3.18
N ARG A 59 -9.29 -0.59 1.92
CA ARG A 59 -8.57 -1.16 0.77
C ARG A 59 -7.06 -0.95 0.85
N LEU A 60 -6.63 0.20 1.35
CA LEU A 60 -5.21 0.51 1.54
C LEU A 60 -4.59 -0.40 2.61
N ASP A 61 -5.30 -0.65 3.71
CA ASP A 61 -4.85 -1.55 4.76
C ASP A 61 -4.63 -2.98 4.22
N SER A 62 -5.63 -3.51 3.52
CA SER A 62 -5.51 -4.84 2.87
C SER A 62 -4.39 -4.88 1.82
N PHE A 63 -4.17 -3.79 1.08
CA PHE A 63 -3.05 -3.70 0.14
C PHE A 63 -1.69 -3.72 0.84
N LEU A 64 -1.55 -3.01 1.97
CA LEU A 64 -0.33 -3.01 2.76
C LEU A 64 -0.04 -4.40 3.33
N LEU A 65 -1.07 -5.12 3.80
CA LEU A 65 -0.93 -6.49 4.26
C LEU A 65 -0.46 -7.43 3.12
N GLU A 66 -1.05 -7.30 1.93
CA GLU A 66 -0.66 -8.09 0.75
C GLU A 66 0.81 -7.82 0.37
N VAL A 67 1.25 -6.56 0.42
CA VAL A 67 2.65 -6.20 0.17
C VAL A 67 3.57 -6.79 1.25
N ASP A 68 3.19 -6.73 2.53
CA ASP A 68 3.96 -7.30 3.64
C ASP A 68 4.14 -8.82 3.53
N VAL A 69 3.06 -9.53 3.18
CA VAL A 69 3.09 -10.96 2.87
C VAL A 69 4.02 -11.23 1.69
N LEU A 70 3.96 -10.43 0.63
CA LEU A 70 4.83 -10.60 -0.54
C LEU A 70 6.32 -10.35 -0.20
N VAL A 71 6.61 -9.37 0.66
CA VAL A 71 7.98 -9.13 1.17
C VAL A 71 8.47 -10.36 1.93
N SER A 72 7.63 -10.87 2.82
CA SER A 72 7.95 -12.00 3.69
C SER A 72 8.12 -13.29 2.89
N ASP A 73 7.30 -13.52 1.86
CA ASP A 73 7.41 -14.65 0.93
C ASP A 73 8.72 -14.59 0.14
N THR A 74 9.04 -13.41 -0.43
CA THR A 74 10.31 -13.18 -1.14
C THR A 74 11.53 -13.42 -0.24
N ARG A 75 11.47 -12.98 1.03
CA ARG A 75 12.54 -13.21 2.01
C ARG A 75 12.62 -14.68 2.45
N SER A 76 11.48 -15.34 2.64
CA SER A 76 11.41 -16.74 3.04
C SER A 76 11.99 -17.66 1.96
N ALA A 77 11.74 -17.36 0.68
CA ALA A 77 12.36 -18.09 -0.44
C ALA A 77 13.90 -18.00 -0.46
N GLY A 78 14.47 -16.91 0.07
CA GLY A 78 15.92 -16.73 0.18
C GLY A 78 16.56 -17.40 1.41
N ASN A 79 15.77 -17.74 2.42
CA ASN A 79 16.28 -18.17 3.74
C ASN A 79 16.39 -19.69 3.92
N ILE A 80 16.00 -20.51 2.93
CA ILE A 80 16.04 -21.98 2.99
C ILE A 80 17.35 -22.60 2.48
N ALA A 81 18.42 -21.81 2.29
CA ALA A 81 19.68 -22.26 1.71
C ALA A 81 20.86 -22.42 2.69
N GLU A 82 20.66 -22.30 4.01
CA GLU A 82 21.74 -22.47 4.98
C GLU A 82 21.29 -23.33 6.17
N GLY A 83 21.69 -24.60 6.14
CA GLY A 83 21.39 -25.62 7.14
C GLY A 83 22.03 -26.93 6.71
N ASP A 84 23.34 -27.01 6.93
CA ASP A 84 24.19 -28.21 6.82
C ASP A 84 23.72 -29.32 7.79
#